data_AF-A0A1E7HFS0-F1
#
_entry.id   AF-A0A1E7HFS0-F1
#
_cell.length_a   1.000
_cell.length_b   1.000
_cell.length_c   1.000
_cell.angle_alpha   90.00
_cell.angle_beta   90.00
_cell.angle_gamma   90.00
#
_symmetry.space_group_name_H-M   'P 1'
#
loop_
_entity.id
_entity.type
_entity.pdbx_description
1 polymer ?
#
loop_
_entity_poly.entity_id
_entity_poly.type
_entity_poly.pdbx_seq_one_letter_code
_entity_poly.pdbx_strand_id
1 'polypeptide(L)' 'MNRNLLKKHTVVMCSFCFILLIGGCASFSDKPKNVILQNPETMEFVNCEVDWRGMKNSYEANEQCVKEYQAKGYVIWGER' A
#
# COMPACT_ATOMS: atom_id res chain seq x y z
N MET A 1 16.81 -54.77 15.22
CA MET A 1 16.38 -53.71 14.27
C MET A 1 16.11 -52.44 15.07
N ASN A 2 16.99 -51.43 14.94
CA ASN A 2 17.16 -50.34 15.92
C ASN A 2 16.32 -49.11 15.50
N ARG A 3 15.26 -48.75 16.25
CA ARG A 3 14.25 -47.72 15.88
C ARG A 3 14.66 -46.26 16.10
N ASN A 4 15.94 -46.01 16.37
CA ASN A 4 16.44 -44.69 16.80
C ASN A 4 17.06 -43.83 15.68
N LEU A 5 17.14 -44.33 14.45
CA LEU A 5 17.76 -43.62 13.31
C LEU A 5 16.75 -42.82 12.46
N LEU A 6 15.45 -43.14 12.53
CA LEU A 6 14.44 -42.50 11.67
C LEU A 6 13.97 -41.12 12.16
N LYS A 7 14.20 -40.77 13.43
CA LYS A 7 13.71 -39.51 14.02
C LYS A 7 14.59 -38.29 13.75
N LYS A 8 15.88 -38.48 13.42
CA LYS A 8 16.85 -37.38 13.31
C LYS A 8 16.78 -36.62 11.97
N HIS A 9 16.29 -37.24 10.91
CA HIS A 9 16.29 -36.65 9.57
C HIS A 9 15.02 -35.87 9.23
N THR A 10 13.90 -36.08 9.95
CA THR A 10 12.64 -35.40 9.68
C THR A 10 12.63 -33.94 10.15
N VAL A 11 13.46 -33.59 11.14
CA VAL A 11 13.48 -32.22 11.69
C VAL A 11 14.27 -31.24 10.82
N VAL A 12 15.28 -31.72 10.09
CA VAL A 12 16.17 -30.85 9.30
C VAL A 12 15.55 -30.43 7.96
N MET A 13 14.54 -31.14 7.48
CA MET A 13 13.90 -30.87 6.19
C MET A 13 12.57 -30.10 6.26
N CYS A 14 12.27 -29.46 7.40
CA CYS A 14 11.14 -28.53 7.52
C CYS A 14 11.57 -27.04 7.54
N SER A 15 12.86 -26.74 7.64
CA SER A 15 13.35 -25.37 7.81
C SER A 15 13.52 -24.57 6.51
N PHE A 16 13.41 -25.19 5.32
CA PHE A 16 13.63 -24.50 4.04
C PHE A 16 12.34 -23.96 3.36
N CYS A 17 11.14 -24.30 3.86
CA CYS A 17 9.88 -23.85 3.26
C CYS A 17 9.38 -22.48 3.76
N PHE A 18 10.01 -21.88 4.78
CA PHE A 18 9.52 -20.62 5.36
C PHE A 18 10.03 -19.35 4.65
N ILE A 19 11.06 -19.43 3.80
CA ILE A 19 11.68 -18.25 3.19
C ILE A 19 10.88 -17.72 1.98
N LEU A 20 10.00 -18.53 1.38
CA LEU A 20 9.25 -18.15 0.16
C LEU A 20 7.88 -17.50 0.41
N LEU A 21 7.42 -17.37 1.66
CA LEU A 21 6.08 -16.87 1.99
C LEU A 21 6.02 -15.41 2.48
N ILE A 22 7.16 -14.71 2.54
CA ILE A 22 7.23 -13.33 3.05
C ILE A 22 7.23 -12.28 1.93
N GLY A 23 6.98 -12.68 0.68
CA GLY A 23 6.68 -11.79 -0.44
C GLY A 23 5.27 -11.19 -0.33
N GLY A 24 4.87 -10.75 0.86
CA GLY A 24 3.68 -9.91 1.01
C GLY A 24 3.92 -8.63 0.22
N CYS A 25 3.03 -8.31 -0.71
CA CYS A 25 3.01 -7.03 -1.39
C CYS A 25 2.75 -5.94 -0.35
N ALA A 26 3.82 -5.48 0.31
CA ALA A 26 3.75 -4.34 1.20
C ALA A 26 3.33 -3.14 0.35
N SER A 27 2.10 -2.68 0.54
CA SER A 27 1.76 -1.32 0.14
C SER A 27 2.74 -0.41 0.87
N PHE A 28 3.53 0.38 0.13
CA PHE A 28 4.58 1.24 0.71
C PHE A 28 4.01 2.29 1.69
N SER A 29 2.69 2.48 1.72
CA SER A 29 2.00 3.33 2.68
C SER A 29 0.56 2.86 2.90
N ASP A 30 0.04 3.11 4.10
CA ASP A 30 -1.39 2.97 4.45
C ASP A 30 -2.24 4.16 3.97
N LYS A 31 -1.62 5.15 3.32
CA LYS A 31 -2.31 6.33 2.78
C LYS A 31 -3.03 6.01 1.47
N PRO A 32 -4.18 6.66 1.19
CA PRO A 32 -4.88 6.50 -0.08
C PRO A 32 -3.96 6.89 -1.23
N LYS A 33 -4.00 6.12 -2.31
CA LYS A 33 -3.22 6.41 -3.52
C LYS A 33 -3.94 7.38 -4.42
N ASN A 34 -5.25 7.54 -4.26
CA ASN A 34 -6.06 8.40 -5.09
C ASN A 34 -7.11 9.10 -4.22
N VAL A 35 -7.10 10.43 -4.26
CA VAL A 35 -8.06 11.30 -3.58
C VAL A 35 -8.79 12.10 -4.64
N ILE A 36 -10.10 11.90 -4.71
CA ILE A 36 -11.00 12.60 -5.63
C ILE A 36 -11.61 13.76 -4.88
N LEU A 37 -11.41 14.98 -5.39
CA LEU A 37 -12.02 16.19 -4.89
C LEU A 37 -13.09 16.70 -5.87
N GLN A 38 -14.13 17.32 -5.33
CA GLN A 38 -15.21 17.94 -6.09
C GLN A 38 -15.35 19.41 -5.71
N ASN A 39 -15.49 20.29 -6.69
CA ASN A 39 -15.93 21.66 -6.46
C ASN A 39 -17.46 21.68 -6.31
N PRO A 40 -18.01 22.12 -5.16
CA PRO A 40 -19.46 22.13 -4.94
C PRO A 40 -20.21 23.17 -5.79
N GLU A 41 -19.54 24.22 -6.26
CA GLU A 41 -20.16 25.29 -7.06
C GLU A 41 -20.19 24.93 -8.55
N THR A 42 -19.09 24.40 -9.08
CA THR A 42 -18.95 24.10 -10.52
C THR A 42 -19.22 22.64 -10.87
N MET A 43 -19.32 21.76 -9.87
CA MET A 43 -19.37 20.29 -10.02
C MET A 43 -18.14 19.69 -10.73
N GLU A 44 -17.02 20.42 -10.77
CA GLU A 44 -15.76 19.93 -11.33
C GLU A 44 -15.11 18.88 -10.42
N PHE A 45 -14.55 17.83 -11.01
CA PHE A 45 -13.82 16.79 -10.29
C PHE A 45 -12.32 16.86 -10.59
N VAL A 46 -11.51 16.75 -9.54
CA VAL A 46 -10.06 16.71 -9.62
C VAL A 46 -9.58 15.45 -8.90
N ASN A 47 -8.63 14.75 -9.52
CA ASN A 47 -8.01 13.56 -8.95
C ASN A 47 -6.56 13.89 -8.55
N CYS A 48 -6.28 13.84 -7.25
CA CYS A 48 -4.93 13.82 -6.73
C CYS A 48 -4.50 12.34 -6.64
N GLU A 49 -3.55 11.92 -7.48
CA GLU A 49 -3.07 10.54 -7.57
C GLU A 49 -1.59 10.44 -7.17
N VAL A 50 -1.26 9.37 -6.45
CA VAL A 50 0.11 8.96 -6.12
C VAL A 50 0.67 8.22 -7.32
N ASP A 51 1.82 8.67 -7.83
CA ASP A 51 2.51 8.06 -8.97
C ASP A 51 2.71 6.53 -8.78
N TRP A 52 2.80 5.79 -9.89
CA TRP A 52 2.87 4.32 -9.93
C TRP A 52 4.01 3.73 -9.08
N ARG A 53 5.05 4.53 -8.82
CA ARG A 53 6.20 4.16 -7.99
C ARG A 53 5.87 4.09 -6.51
N GLY A 54 4.79 4.72 -6.05
CA GLY A 54 4.35 4.68 -4.64
C GLY A 54 5.43 5.10 -3.65
N MET A 55 6.33 6.01 -4.05
CA MET A 55 7.42 6.49 -3.19
C MET A 55 6.88 7.48 -2.15
N LYS A 56 7.59 7.64 -1.03
CA LYS A 56 7.23 8.61 0.04
C LYS A 56 6.92 10.01 -0.51
N ASN A 57 7.77 10.51 -1.42
CA ASN A 57 7.60 11.82 -2.06
C ASN A 57 6.32 11.91 -2.89
N SER A 58 5.85 10.79 -3.47
CA SER A 58 4.60 10.74 -4.23
C SER A 58 3.38 10.91 -3.32
N TYR A 59 3.42 10.35 -2.10
CA TYR A 59 2.36 10.59 -1.10
C TYR A 59 2.41 12.02 -0.56
N GLU A 60 3.59 12.60 -0.37
CA GLU A 60 3.72 14.01 0.04
C GLU A 60 3.18 14.97 -1.04
N ALA A 61 3.48 14.70 -2.32
CA ALA A 61 2.91 15.46 -3.44
C ALA A 61 1.38 15.31 -3.52
N ASN A 62 0.86 14.13 -3.24
CA ASN A 62 -0.58 13.89 -3.17
C ASN A 62 -1.26 14.72 -2.08
N GLU A 63 -0.71 14.71 -0.86
CA GLU A 63 -1.21 15.54 0.24
C GLU A 63 -1.18 17.03 -0.08
N GLN A 64 -0.12 17.48 -0.77
CA GLN A 64 0.01 18.87 -1.20
C GLN A 64 -1.08 19.24 -2.23
N CYS A 65 -1.33 18.37 -3.22
CA CYS A 65 -2.43 18.53 -4.17
C CYS A 65 -3.79 18.66 -3.45
N VAL A 66 -4.08 17.77 -2.50
CA VAL A 66 -5.33 17.81 -1.72
C VAL A 66 -5.48 19.14 -0.98
N LYS A 67 -4.43 19.59 -0.28
CA LYS A 67 -4.44 20.86 0.47
C LYS A 67 -4.68 22.07 -0.44
N GLU A 68 -4.05 22.10 -1.61
CA GLU A 68 -4.20 23.19 -2.58
C GLU A 68 -5.62 23.30 -3.12
N TYR A 69 -6.27 22.19 -3.41
CA TYR A 69 -7.65 22.19 -3.89
C TYR A 69 -8.66 22.44 -2.78
N GLN A 70 -8.42 21.93 -1.57
CA GLN A 70 -9.21 22.30 -0.39
C GLN A 70 -9.15 23.80 -0.10
N ALA A 71 -7.98 24.43 -0.23
CA ALA A 71 -7.84 25.88 -0.10
C ALA A 71 -8.61 26.67 -1.17
N LYS A 72 -8.89 26.06 -2.33
CA LYS A 72 -9.71 26.61 -3.41
C LYS A 72 -11.21 26.31 -3.24
N GLY A 73 -11.62 25.69 -2.13
CA GLY A 73 -13.03 25.37 -1.83
C GLY A 73 -13.51 24.01 -2.35
N TYR A 74 -12.61 23.15 -2.84
CA TYR A 74 -12.97 21.78 -3.20
C TYR A 74 -13.15 20.92 -1.94
N VAL A 75 -14.08 19.97 -2.00
CA VAL A 75 -14.35 19.01 -0.93
C VAL A 75 -13.90 17.61 -1.35
N ILE A 76 -13.45 16.80 -0.40
CA ILE A 76 -13.11 15.40 -0.68
C ILE A 76 -14.42 14.64 -0.96
N TRP A 77 -14.48 14.03 -2.14
CA TRP A 77 -15.62 13.24 -2.59
C TRP A 77 -15.39 11.73 -2.39
N GLY A 78 -14.14 11.28 -2.52
CA GLY A 78 -13.78 9.88 -2.27
C GLY A 78 -12.27 9.65 -2.19
N GLU A 79 -11.88 8.59 -1.50
CA GLU A 79 -10.49 8.20 -1.27
C GLU A 79 -10.34 6.69 -1.49
N ARG A 80 -9.24 6.26 -2.11
CA ARG A 80 -8.97 4.85 -2.44
C ARG A 80 -7.48 4.55 -2.61
#